data_AF-A0A940N4R1-F1
#
_entry.id   AF-A0A940N4R1-F1
#
_cell.length_a   1.000
_cell.length_b   1.000
_cell.length_c   1.000
_cell.angle_alpha   90.00
_cell.angle_beta   90.00
_cell.angle_gamma   90.00
#
_symmetry.space_group_name_H-M   'P 1'
#
loop_
_entity.id
_entity.type
_entity.pdbx_description
1 polymer ?
#
loop_
_entity_poly.entity_id
_entity_poly.type
_entity_poly.pdbx_seq_one_letter_code
_entity_poly.pdbx_strand_id
1 'polypeptide(L)' 'MSIQRPEQVPDGGRVQLSESDDAFRDGVLRMHDEARSCQRTLHISLFFDGTNNSNVVWR' A
#
# COMPACT_ATOMS: atom_id res chain seq x y z
N MET A 1 21.70 -11.53 -23.52
CA MET A 1 20.95 -10.91 -22.40
C MET A 1 21.88 -10.84 -21.20
N SER A 2 22.12 -9.64 -20.65
CA SER A 2 22.88 -9.49 -19.41
C SER A 2 21.94 -9.66 -18.22
N ILE A 3 22.28 -10.54 -17.28
CA ILE A 3 21.53 -10.67 -16.02
C ILE A 3 21.73 -9.37 -15.23
N GLN A 4 20.66 -8.59 -15.06
CA GLN A 4 20.67 -7.43 -14.18
C GLN A 4 20.52 -7.90 -12.73
N ARG A 5 21.45 -7.47 -11.88
CA ARG A 5 21.34 -7.71 -10.44
C ARG A 5 20.36 -6.70 -9.83
N PRO A 6 19.60 -7.09 -8.79
CA PRO A 6 18.80 -6.16 -8.03
C PRO A 6 19.67 -5.03 -7.48
N GLU A 7 19.13 -3.81 -7.53
CA GLU A 7 19.76 -2.66 -6.89
C GLU A 7 19.86 -2.87 -5.38
N GLN A 8 20.98 -2.44 -4.81
CA GLN A 8 21.18 -2.45 -3.38
C GLN A 8 20.16 -1.53 -2.70
N VAL A 9 19.56 -2.00 -1.61
CA VAL A 9 18.65 -1.19 -0.81
C VAL A 9 19.46 -0.07 -0.12
N PRO A 10 19.04 1.20 -0.21
CA PRO A 10 19.70 2.30 0.50
C PRO A 10 19.66 2.12 2.02
N ASP A 11 20.63 2.71 2.71
CA ASP A 11 20.60 2.84 4.17
C ASP A 11 19.35 3.63 4.58
N GLY A 12 18.49 3.04 5.42
CA GLY A 12 17.20 3.61 5.80
C GLY A 12 15.99 3.09 4.99
N GLY A 13 16.20 2.22 4.00
CA GLY A 13 15.12 1.59 3.23
C GLY A 13 14.70 2.40 2.01
N ARG A 14 13.59 1.98 1.36
CA ARG A 14 13.09 2.58 0.11
C ARG A 14 11.98 3.62 0.32
N VAL A 15 11.42 3.69 1.53
CA VAL A 15 10.31 4.57 1.89
C VAL A 15 10.70 5.26 3.19
N GLN A 16 10.65 6.59 3.21
CA GLN A 16 10.92 7.33 4.44
C GLN A 16 9.74 7.17 5.40
N LEU A 17 10.01 7.12 6.70
CA LEU A 17 8.97 6.94 7.71
C LEU A 17 7.87 8.01 7.63
N SER A 18 8.26 9.27 7.36
CA SER A 18 7.32 10.38 7.19
C SER A 18 6.35 10.17 6.02
N GLU A 19 6.84 9.60 4.90
CA GLU A 19 6.00 9.30 3.73
C GLU A 19 5.00 8.20 4.04
N SER A 20 5.40 7.20 4.83
CA SER A 20 4.52 6.14 5.31
C SER A 20 3.43 6.66 6.24
N ASP A 21 3.79 7.53 7.19
CA ASP A 21 2.85 8.09 8.17
C ASP A 21 1.82 9.03 7.51
N ASP A 22 2.27 9.85 6.55
CA ASP A 22 1.38 10.72 5.79
C ASP A 22 0.43 9.90 4.90
N ALA A 23 0.93 8.86 4.22
CA ALA A 23 0.09 7.95 3.42
C ALA A 23 -0.94 7.21 4.29
N PHE A 24 -0.55 6.77 5.50
CA PHE A 24 -1.47 6.14 6.45
C PHE A 24 -2.57 7.12 6.90
N ARG A 25 -2.21 8.34 7.31
CA ARG A 25 -3.18 9.39 7.69
C ARG A 25 -4.09 9.80 6.54
N ASP A 26 -3.61 9.70 5.30
CA ASP A 26 -4.40 9.96 4.11
C ASP A 26 -5.40 8.85 3.78
N GLY A 27 -5.00 7.59 3.94
CA GLY A 27 -5.85 6.43 3.64
C GLY A 27 -6.81 6.04 4.76
N VAL A 28 -6.48 6.31 6.03
CA VAL A 28 -7.27 5.86 7.18
C VAL A 28 -8.58 6.66 7.29
N LEU A 29 -9.70 5.93 7.23
CA LEU A 29 -11.05 6.35 7.60
C LEU A 29 -11.73 7.44 6.73
N ARG A 30 -11.29 7.67 5.48
CA ARG A 30 -11.90 8.72 4.62
C ARG A 30 -13.03 8.27 3.69
N MET A 31 -13.45 7.00 3.70
CA MET A 31 -14.62 6.57 2.94
C MET A 31 -15.88 6.57 3.79
N HIS A 32 -16.55 7.73 3.85
CA HIS A 32 -17.90 7.84 4.35
C HIS A 32 -18.68 8.84 3.47
N ASP A 33 -19.58 8.33 2.63
CA ASP A 33 -20.51 9.12 1.81
C ASP A 33 -21.91 8.49 1.91
N GLU A 34 -22.65 8.84 2.98
CA GLU A 34 -24.02 8.36 3.22
C GLU A 34 -24.98 8.75 2.09
N ALA A 35 -24.75 9.90 1.45
CA ALA A 35 -25.63 10.46 0.43
C ALA A 35 -25.31 9.97 -0.99
N ARG A 36 -24.24 9.18 -1.18
CA ARG A 36 -23.73 8.75 -2.50
C ARG A 36 -23.54 9.92 -3.47
N SER A 37 -23.27 11.10 -2.91
CA SER A 37 -23.26 12.38 -3.63
C SER A 37 -21.89 12.72 -4.21
N CYS A 38 -20.87 11.96 -3.81
CA CYS A 38 -19.48 12.26 -4.01
C CYS A 38 -18.97 11.62 -5.31
N GLN A 39 -18.78 12.42 -6.38
CA GLN A 39 -17.98 11.98 -7.52
C GLN A 39 -16.51 11.86 -7.10
N ARG A 40 -16.06 10.64 -6.82
CA ARG A 40 -14.65 10.32 -6.55
C ARG A 40 -14.19 9.21 -7.47
N THR A 41 -12.93 9.31 -7.86
CA THR A 41 -12.26 8.22 -8.55
C THR A 41 -11.97 7.10 -7.55
N LEU A 42 -12.57 5.94 -7.77
CA LEU A 42 -12.26 4.73 -7.01
C LEU A 42 -10.95 4.15 -7.53
N HIS A 43 -9.89 4.20 -6.73
CA HIS A 43 -8.63 3.54 -7.05
C HIS A 43 -8.62 2.16 -6.39
N ILE A 44 -8.70 1.10 -7.20
CA ILE A 44 -8.70 -0.29 -6.74
C ILE A 44 -7.31 -0.88 -6.96
N SER A 45 -6.64 -1.28 -5.87
CA SER A 45 -5.40 -2.06 -5.93
C SER A 45 -5.70 -3.52 -5.61
N LEU A 46 -5.42 -4.43 -6.56
CA LEU A 46 -5.55 -5.87 -6.37
C LEU A 46 -4.16 -6.46 -6.14
N PHE A 47 -3.99 -7.17 -5.04
CA PHE A 47 -2.74 -7.86 -4.69
C PHE A 47 -2.98 -9.36 -4.76
N PHE A 48 -2.11 -10.07 -5.48
CA PHE A 48 -2.08 -11.53 -5.53
C PHE A 48 -0.92 -11.99 -4.68
N ASP A 49 -1.23 -12.65 -3.56
CA ASP A 49 -0.22 -13.15 -2.64
C ASP A 49 0.31 -14.54 -3.07
N GLY A 50 1.44 -14.94 -2.48
CA GLY A 50 2.08 -16.23 -2.73
C GLY A 50 1.37 -17.41 -2.08
N THR A 51 1.75 -18.61 -2.53
CA THR A 51 1.28 -19.88 -1.97
C THR A 51 1.55 -19.96 -0.47
N ASN A 52 0.53 -20.32 0.32
CA ASN A 52 0.61 -20.44 1.78
C ASN A 52 0.97 -19.14 2.53
N ASN A 53 0.76 -17.97 1.92
CA ASN A 53 0.82 -16.69 2.63
C ASN A 53 -0.61 -16.25 2.99
N SER A 54 -1.01 -16.46 4.24
CA SER A 54 -2.27 -15.94 4.78
C SER A 54 -1.96 -14.82 5.75
N ASN A 55 -2.36 -13.60 5.41
CA ASN A 55 -2.26 -12.45 6.32
C ASN A 55 -3.41 -12.46 7.34
N VAL A 56 -3.57 -13.57 8.06
CA VAL A 56 -4.53 -13.69 9.16
C VAL A 56 -3.74 -13.72 10.46
N VAL A 57 -3.50 -12.53 11.02
CA VAL A 57 -3.10 -12.42 12.42
C VAL A 57 -4.38 -12.50 13.24
N TRP A 58 -4.63 -13.64 13.90
CA TRP A 58 -5.66 -13.71 14.93
C TRP A 58 -5.28 -12.78 16.09
N ARG A 59 -6.01 -11.68 16.25
CA ARG A 59 -6.03 -10.86 17.47
C ARG A 59 -7.42 -10.89 18.06
#